data_AF-A0A2V0PCD6-F1
#
_entry.id   AF-A0A2V0PCD6-F1
#
_cell.length_a   1.000
_cell.length_b   1.000
_cell.length_c   1.000
_cell.angle_alpha   90.00
_cell.angle_beta   90.00
_cell.angle_gamma   90.00
#
_symmetry.space_group_name_H-M   'P 1'
#
loop_
_entity.id
_entity.type
_entity.pdbx_description
1 polymer ?
#
loop_
_entity_poly.entity_id
_entity_poly.type
_entity_poly.pdbx_seq_one_letter_code
_entity_poly.pdbx_strand_id
1 'polypeptide(L)'
;MANNEWRSFSLRRSFAASAAVILVVLVALLGALAEYRPVAVEGVTSPEHVAQYYSWLQDTMIMIFVVRLGPGLGLGLGLGLGLGLGLGLGLGLGLGLGLGLGPVSLGRGAGVPLYALNQHLVFNVIQGIDMGGSITIHAFGAYYGLAASLLISSRQSDYTGSNPKNGSSYISDIFSMIGTLFLWLYWPSFNGALASVTALSEGAKADPLTAAQQYLCVVNTVLSLLASCVATFVVSALLNNKLDIMQARLGRHWVVVVQNATLAGGVAVGSAAALNLHPAGALTVGALAGGLSTLGFGRLMPWLEARTGLGDTCGVHNLHGCPGILGGLVAGVACFTAANAAAAPHGRAQLAWQLLALAATVGVALAGGAAAGWAVSRANPYAQLIDGAHLFDDGLIWLGVDLELSTQDHSVVGVPSVHGGDAYPSHLAGKGGKDVDDRV
;
A
#
# COMPACT_ATOMS: atom_id res chain seq x y z
N MET A 1 32.12 33.24 0.16
CA MET A 1 31.15 32.23 0.59
C MET A 1 29.80 32.92 0.57
N ALA A 2 28.94 32.61 -0.41
CA ALA A 2 27.65 33.27 -0.54
C ALA A 2 26.70 32.74 0.54
N ASN A 3 26.05 33.66 1.26
CA ASN A 3 24.97 33.37 2.19
C ASN A 3 23.84 32.64 1.43
N ASN A 4 23.77 31.32 1.53
CA ASN A 4 22.59 30.55 1.14
C ASN A 4 21.53 30.77 2.23
N GLU A 5 20.89 31.94 2.23
CA GLU A 5 19.66 32.14 2.99
C GLU A 5 18.60 31.17 2.45
N TRP A 6 18.24 30.19 3.26
CA TRP A 6 17.15 29.27 2.97
C TRP A 6 15.87 30.07 2.72
N ARG A 7 15.35 30.00 1.49
CA ARG A 7 14.07 30.62 1.15
C ARG A 7 12.95 29.76 1.73
N SER A 8 12.08 30.38 2.53
CA SER A 8 10.96 29.67 3.16
C SER A 8 10.12 28.90 2.13
N PHE A 9 9.96 27.59 2.35
CA PHE A 9 9.03 26.78 1.59
C PHE A 9 7.61 27.24 1.87
N SER A 10 6.90 27.75 0.86
CA SER A 10 5.53 28.25 1.03
C SER A 10 4.60 27.74 -0.05
N LEU A 11 3.71 26.84 0.36
CA LEU A 11 2.66 26.28 -0.48
C LEU A 11 1.38 27.15 -0.51
N ARG A 12 1.29 28.24 0.26
CA ARG A 12 0.04 28.97 0.49
C ARG A 12 -0.75 29.29 -0.79
N ARG A 13 -0.10 29.85 -1.81
CA ARG A 13 -0.77 30.23 -3.07
C ARG A 13 -0.97 29.04 -4.00
N SER A 14 0.06 28.20 -4.18
CA SER A 14 0.03 27.08 -5.12
C SER A 14 -0.90 25.96 -4.67
N PHE A 15 -0.93 25.63 -3.38
CA PHE A 15 -1.82 24.64 -2.80
C PHE A 15 -3.27 25.09 -2.86
N ALA A 16 -3.58 26.31 -2.37
CA ALA A 16 -4.94 26.83 -2.39
C ALA A 16 -5.49 26.96 -3.82
N ALA A 17 -4.68 27.45 -4.76
CA ALA A 17 -5.09 27.53 -6.16
C ALA A 17 -5.33 26.15 -6.77
N SER A 18 -4.45 25.16 -6.49
CA SER A 18 -4.63 23.80 -7.00
C SER A 18 -5.88 23.14 -6.43
N ALA A 19 -6.13 23.28 -5.12
CA ALA A 19 -7.32 22.76 -4.47
C ALA A 19 -8.61 23.40 -5.01
N ALA A 20 -8.62 24.72 -5.20
CA ALA A 20 -9.75 25.44 -5.77
C ALA A 20 -10.04 25.01 -7.22
N VAL A 21 -9.01 24.89 -8.06
CA VAL A 21 -9.17 24.42 -9.45
C VAL A 21 -9.73 23.00 -9.48
N ILE A 22 -9.19 22.09 -8.67
CA ILE A 22 -9.69 20.71 -8.58
C ILE A 22 -11.16 20.70 -8.16
N LEU A 23 -11.52 21.46 -7.11
CA LEU A 23 -12.91 21.53 -6.63
C LEU A 23 -13.86 22.07 -7.71
N VAL A 24 -13.50 23.17 -8.37
CA VAL A 24 -14.34 23.76 -9.42
C VAL A 24 -14.54 22.79 -10.58
N VAL A 25 -13.48 22.12 -11.03
CA VAL A 25 -13.55 21.13 -12.11
C VAL A 25 -14.42 19.94 -11.68
N LEU A 26 -14.26 19.43 -10.46
CA LEU A 26 -15.08 18.33 -9.95
C LEU A 26 -16.55 18.70 -9.86
N VAL A 27 -16.88 19.88 -9.32
CA VAL A 27 -18.27 20.36 -9.25
C VAL A 27 -18.87 20.53 -10.65
N ALA A 28 -18.11 21.08 -11.60
CA ALA A 28 -18.56 21.24 -12.97
C ALA A 28 -18.81 19.87 -13.65
N LEU A 29 -17.91 18.90 -13.48
CA LEU A 29 -18.06 17.56 -14.04
C LEU A 29 -19.23 16.81 -13.40
N LEU A 30 -19.37 16.84 -12.07
CA LEU A 30 -20.49 16.22 -11.37
C LEU A 30 -21.82 16.86 -11.78
N GLY A 31 -21.87 18.19 -11.85
CA GLY A 31 -23.08 18.91 -12.27
C GLY A 31 -23.47 18.64 -13.73
N ALA A 32 -22.51 18.31 -14.60
CA ALA A 32 -22.75 18.03 -16.01
C ALA A 32 -23.03 16.55 -16.31
N LEU A 33 -22.45 15.61 -15.54
CA LEU A 33 -22.41 14.19 -15.89
C LEU A 33 -23.04 13.26 -14.85
N ALA A 34 -23.18 13.67 -13.59
CA ALA A 34 -23.68 12.79 -12.54
C ALA A 34 -25.21 12.92 -12.39
N GLU A 35 -25.89 11.77 -12.34
CA GLU A 35 -27.33 11.69 -12.11
C GLU A 35 -27.62 10.70 -10.97
N TYR A 36 -28.51 11.08 -10.05
CA TYR A 36 -29.13 10.10 -9.16
C TYR A 36 -30.22 9.36 -9.92
N ARG A 37 -30.08 8.04 -10.05
CA ARG A 37 -31.13 7.19 -10.62
C ARG A 37 -31.69 6.27 -9.54
N PRO A 38 -33.03 6.20 -9.38
CA PRO A 38 -33.64 5.13 -8.60
C PRO A 38 -33.22 3.79 -9.24
N VAL A 39 -32.64 2.89 -8.46
CA VAL A 39 -32.29 1.55 -8.96
C VAL A 39 -33.59 0.78 -9.16
N ALA A 40 -34.04 0.70 -10.42
CA ALA A 40 -35.28 0.01 -10.82
C ALA A 40 -35.07 -1.50 -11.00
N VAL A 41 -34.28 -2.13 -10.11
CA VAL A 41 -34.06 -3.58 -10.12
C VAL A 41 -34.70 -4.15 -8.85
N GLU A 42 -35.68 -5.02 -9.02
CA GLU A 42 -36.43 -5.61 -7.92
C GLU A 42 -35.48 -6.37 -6.98
N GLY A 43 -35.55 -6.04 -5.69
CA GLY A 43 -34.68 -6.60 -4.66
C GLY A 43 -33.41 -5.80 -4.39
N VAL A 44 -32.79 -5.11 -5.36
CA VAL A 44 -31.47 -4.42 -5.14
C VAL A 44 -31.58 -3.24 -4.16
N THR A 45 -32.75 -2.59 -4.09
CA THR A 45 -33.03 -1.47 -3.17
C THR A 45 -33.62 -1.90 -1.82
N SER A 46 -33.61 -3.21 -1.50
CA SER A 46 -34.08 -3.65 -0.19
C SER A 46 -33.22 -3.02 0.92
N PRO A 47 -33.82 -2.66 2.08
CA PRO A 47 -33.07 -2.11 3.20
C PRO A 47 -31.89 -3.00 3.64
N GLU A 48 -32.06 -4.33 3.55
CA GLU A 48 -31.04 -5.31 3.89
C GLU A 48 -29.84 -5.25 2.94
N HIS A 49 -30.07 -5.14 1.62
CA HIS A 49 -28.97 -5.04 0.66
C HIS A 49 -28.23 -3.71 0.76
N VAL A 50 -28.96 -2.61 0.95
CA VAL A 50 -28.34 -1.29 1.16
C VAL A 50 -27.47 -1.33 2.42
N ALA A 51 -27.99 -1.85 3.54
CA ALA A 51 -27.22 -1.99 4.77
C ALA A 51 -25.98 -2.88 4.58
N GLN A 52 -26.11 -4.00 3.87
CA GLN A 52 -24.98 -4.86 3.55
C GLN A 52 -23.93 -4.09 2.76
N TYR A 53 -24.26 -3.49 1.61
CA TYR A 53 -23.33 -2.72 0.79
C TYR A 53 -22.58 -1.65 1.59
N TYR A 54 -23.31 -0.86 2.39
CA TYR A 54 -22.70 0.17 3.22
C TYR A 54 -21.74 -0.40 4.28
N SER A 55 -21.98 -1.61 4.79
CA SER A 55 -21.03 -2.27 5.70
C SER A 55 -19.69 -2.57 5.02
N TRP A 56 -19.69 -3.16 3.82
CA TRP A 56 -18.46 -3.44 3.07
C TRP A 56 -17.75 -2.16 2.63
N LEU A 57 -18.53 -1.15 2.24
CA LEU A 57 -18.02 0.17 1.90
C LEU A 57 -17.35 0.84 3.11
N GLN A 58 -17.97 0.78 4.28
CA GLN A 58 -17.44 1.38 5.50
C GLN A 58 -16.10 0.75 5.89
N ASP A 59 -15.99 -0.57 5.87
CA ASP A 59 -14.73 -1.28 6.14
C ASP A 59 -13.62 -0.85 5.16
N THR A 60 -13.96 -0.76 3.87
CA THR A 60 -13.05 -0.29 2.82
C THR A 60 -12.64 1.17 3.04
N MET A 61 -13.57 2.04 3.45
CA MET A 61 -13.27 3.44 3.78
C MET A 61 -12.37 3.55 5.00
N ILE A 62 -12.59 2.73 6.03
CA ILE A 62 -11.71 2.67 7.21
C ILE A 62 -10.29 2.28 6.77
N MET A 63 -10.14 1.26 5.92
CA MET A 63 -8.83 0.90 5.36
C MET A 63 -8.18 2.06 4.60
N ILE A 64 -8.93 2.88 3.85
CA ILE A 64 -8.33 4.00 3.09
C ILE A 64 -7.92 5.18 3.99
N PHE A 65 -8.74 5.51 4.99
CA PHE A 65 -8.55 6.72 5.79
C PHE A 65 -7.76 6.50 7.09
N VAL A 66 -7.92 5.35 7.76
CA VAL A 66 -7.21 5.05 9.03
C VAL A 66 -5.77 4.60 8.78
N VAL A 67 -5.45 4.04 7.60
CA VAL A 67 -4.06 3.69 7.21
C VAL A 67 -3.14 4.90 7.14
N ARG A 68 -3.69 6.11 7.04
CA ARG A 68 -2.92 7.37 7.06
C ARG A 68 -2.25 7.67 8.40
N LEU A 69 -2.56 6.91 9.46
CA LEU A 69 -1.96 7.10 10.78
C LEU A 69 -0.53 6.54 10.92
N GLY A 70 -0.08 5.66 10.01
CA GLY A 70 1.20 4.95 10.17
C GLY A 70 2.47 5.71 9.73
N PRO A 71 2.54 6.31 8.54
CA PRO A 71 3.80 6.84 8.02
C PRO A 71 4.14 8.31 8.39
N GLY A 72 3.51 8.89 9.43
CA GLY A 72 3.57 10.34 9.67
C GLY A 72 2.68 11.13 8.70
N LEU A 73 2.34 12.37 9.05
CA LEU A 73 1.32 13.16 8.34
C LEU A 73 1.69 13.37 6.86
N GLY A 74 2.96 13.61 6.53
CA GLY A 74 3.42 13.80 5.15
C GLY A 74 3.43 12.53 4.29
N LEU A 75 3.91 11.40 4.81
CA LEU A 75 4.10 10.15 4.04
C LEU A 75 2.82 9.31 3.94
N GLY A 76 1.95 9.38 4.95
CA GLY A 76 0.60 8.83 4.94
C GLY A 76 -0.32 9.56 3.95
N LEU A 77 -0.07 10.86 3.71
CA LEU A 77 -0.69 11.61 2.63
C LEU A 77 -0.13 11.22 1.26
N GLY A 78 1.18 10.96 1.09
CA GLY A 78 1.76 10.55 -0.20
C GLY A 78 1.27 9.19 -0.71
N LEU A 79 1.32 8.17 0.14
CA LEU A 79 0.77 6.83 -0.16
C LEU A 79 -0.76 6.81 -0.17
N GLY A 80 -1.38 7.54 0.76
CA GLY A 80 -2.84 7.70 0.81
C GLY A 80 -3.42 8.59 -0.30
N LEU A 81 -2.63 9.42 -0.98
CA LEU A 81 -3.03 10.14 -2.19
C LEU A 81 -2.77 9.28 -3.44
N GLY A 82 -1.68 8.53 -3.51
CA GLY A 82 -1.44 7.60 -4.65
C GLY A 82 -2.41 6.42 -4.68
N LEU A 83 -2.49 5.66 -3.58
CA LEU A 83 -3.41 4.53 -3.41
C LEU A 83 -4.80 4.99 -3.01
N GLY A 84 -4.96 6.02 -2.16
CA GLY A 84 -6.29 6.45 -1.69
C GLY A 84 -6.99 7.51 -2.55
N LEU A 85 -6.33 8.26 -3.45
CA LEU A 85 -7.06 8.88 -4.58
C LEU A 85 -7.39 7.84 -5.64
N GLY A 86 -6.48 6.88 -5.91
CA GLY A 86 -6.75 5.77 -6.82
C GLY A 86 -7.91 4.87 -6.35
N LEU A 87 -7.99 4.55 -5.06
CA LEU A 87 -9.02 3.70 -4.44
C LEU A 87 -10.22 4.51 -3.97
N GLY A 88 -10.03 5.68 -3.34
CA GLY A 88 -11.13 6.50 -2.84
C GLY A 88 -11.90 7.23 -3.95
N LEU A 89 -11.21 7.76 -4.97
CA LEU A 89 -11.88 8.27 -6.18
C LEU A 89 -12.11 7.15 -7.20
N GLY A 90 -11.34 6.06 -7.24
CA GLY A 90 -11.63 4.94 -8.15
C GLY A 90 -12.79 4.05 -7.73
N LEU A 91 -13.00 3.77 -6.44
CA LEU A 91 -14.24 3.11 -5.97
C LEU A 91 -15.40 4.12 -5.83
N GLY A 92 -15.12 5.38 -5.49
CA GLY A 92 -16.14 6.42 -5.37
C GLY A 92 -16.66 7.00 -6.71
N LEU A 93 -15.79 7.18 -7.71
CA LEU A 93 -16.18 7.62 -9.08
C LEU A 93 -16.20 6.47 -10.09
N GLY A 94 -15.45 5.38 -9.92
CA GLY A 94 -15.47 4.25 -10.88
C GLY A 94 -16.76 3.41 -10.82
N LEU A 95 -17.55 3.52 -9.76
CA LEU A 95 -18.92 2.98 -9.69
C LEU A 95 -20.00 3.98 -10.14
N GLY A 96 -19.63 5.25 -10.43
CA GLY A 96 -20.57 6.31 -10.81
C GLY A 96 -20.37 6.90 -12.22
N LEU A 97 -19.18 6.77 -12.82
CA LEU A 97 -18.85 7.37 -14.12
C LEU A 97 -18.14 6.36 -15.02
N GLY A 98 -18.92 5.40 -15.50
CA GLY A 98 -18.69 4.89 -16.84
C GLY A 98 -18.95 6.01 -17.85
N LEU A 99 -18.01 6.19 -18.76
CA LEU A 99 -18.08 7.01 -19.99
C LEU A 99 -17.67 8.48 -19.87
N GLY A 100 -16.65 8.81 -20.67
CA GLY A 100 -16.43 10.13 -21.25
C GLY A 100 -15.46 11.00 -20.46
N LEU A 101 -14.25 11.18 -21.00
CA LEU A 101 -13.85 12.45 -21.62
C LEU A 101 -12.36 12.41 -22.02
N GLY A 102 -12.09 13.03 -23.17
CA GLY A 102 -10.80 13.10 -23.86
C GLY A 102 -9.73 13.97 -23.18
N PRO A 103 -8.60 14.18 -23.88
CA PRO A 103 -7.30 14.33 -23.25
C PRO A 103 -6.95 15.80 -22.97
N VAL A 104 -7.27 16.35 -21.80
CA VAL A 104 -6.65 17.61 -21.35
C VAL A 104 -6.54 17.67 -19.82
N SER A 105 -5.32 17.44 -19.30
CA SER A 105 -4.75 17.82 -17.98
C SER A 105 -3.89 16.71 -17.33
N LEU A 106 -3.00 16.12 -18.12
CA LEU A 106 -2.22 14.91 -17.81
C LEU A 106 -1.13 15.05 -16.71
N GLY A 107 -0.98 16.20 -16.05
CA GLY A 107 0.22 16.47 -15.22
C GLY A 107 0.07 16.30 -13.72
N ARG A 108 -1.14 16.41 -13.15
CA ARG A 108 -1.33 16.52 -11.68
C ARG A 108 -2.42 15.60 -11.09
N GLY A 109 -3.18 14.92 -11.94
CA GLY A 109 -4.24 13.97 -11.55
C GLY A 109 -4.29 12.69 -12.40
N ALA A 110 -3.26 12.40 -13.20
CA ALA A 110 -3.28 11.33 -14.21
C ALA A 110 -3.40 9.90 -13.64
N GLY A 111 -3.12 9.69 -12.35
CA GLY A 111 -3.22 8.37 -11.73
C GLY A 111 -4.64 7.78 -11.76
N VAL A 112 -5.67 8.60 -11.49
CA VAL A 112 -7.06 8.13 -11.44
C VAL A 112 -7.60 7.78 -12.84
N PRO A 113 -7.43 8.62 -13.88
CA PRO A 113 -7.82 8.25 -15.24
C PRO A 113 -7.05 7.06 -15.81
N LEU A 114 -5.74 6.95 -15.54
CA LEU A 114 -4.95 5.80 -16.00
C LEU A 114 -5.34 4.51 -15.28
N TYR A 115 -5.65 4.59 -13.99
CA TYR A 115 -6.22 3.47 -13.24
C TYR A 115 -7.56 3.03 -13.84
N ALA A 116 -8.48 3.96 -14.10
CA ALA A 116 -9.78 3.64 -14.70
C ALA A 116 -9.63 3.04 -16.11
N LEU A 117 -8.72 3.57 -16.93
CA LEU A 117 -8.39 2.99 -18.23
C LEU A 117 -7.81 1.58 -18.10
N ASN A 118 -6.92 1.36 -17.12
CA ASN A 118 -6.34 0.05 -16.85
C ASN A 118 -7.40 -0.95 -16.37
N GLN A 119 -8.32 -0.53 -15.49
CA GLN A 119 -9.45 -1.36 -15.08
C GLN A 119 -10.32 -1.76 -16.27
N HIS A 120 -10.66 -0.80 -17.14
CA HIS A 120 -11.42 -1.09 -18.35
C HIS A 120 -10.69 -2.08 -19.27
N LEU A 121 -9.39 -1.88 -19.47
CA LEU A 121 -8.54 -2.77 -20.25
C LEU A 121 -8.54 -4.19 -19.65
N VAL A 122 -8.37 -4.33 -18.34
CA VAL A 122 -8.32 -5.64 -17.67
C VAL A 122 -9.68 -6.32 -17.68
N PHE A 123 -10.75 -5.66 -17.23
CA PHE A 123 -12.06 -6.30 -17.06
C PHE A 123 -12.85 -6.43 -18.36
N ASN A 124 -12.87 -5.40 -19.21
CA ASN A 124 -13.76 -5.37 -20.38
C ASN A 124 -13.08 -5.84 -21.67
N VAL A 125 -11.76 -5.65 -21.82
CA VAL A 125 -11.05 -6.01 -23.05
C VAL A 125 -10.31 -7.34 -22.90
N ILE A 126 -9.49 -7.48 -21.87
CA ILE A 126 -8.69 -8.69 -21.61
C ILE A 126 -9.53 -9.77 -20.92
N GLN A 127 -10.56 -9.38 -20.17
CA GLN A 127 -11.37 -10.26 -19.33
C GLN A 127 -10.53 -11.01 -18.30
N GLY A 128 -9.62 -10.28 -17.65
CA GLY A 128 -8.88 -10.73 -16.48
C GLY A 128 -9.77 -10.88 -15.25
N ILE A 129 -9.40 -11.81 -14.37
CA ILE A 129 -10.12 -12.06 -13.12
C ILE A 129 -9.37 -11.33 -12.00
N ASP A 130 -10.03 -10.38 -11.34
CA ASP A 130 -9.34 -9.52 -10.36
C ASP A 130 -10.26 -8.99 -9.25
N MET A 131 -10.95 -9.87 -8.52
CA MET A 131 -12.02 -9.47 -7.57
C MET A 131 -11.56 -8.46 -6.51
N GLY A 132 -10.43 -8.74 -5.85
CA GLY A 132 -9.82 -7.88 -4.83
C GLY A 132 -8.71 -6.97 -5.34
N GLY A 133 -8.50 -6.88 -6.66
CA GLY A 133 -7.58 -5.90 -7.24
C GLY A 133 -6.08 -6.21 -7.12
N SER A 134 -5.63 -7.46 -7.02
CA SER A 134 -4.19 -7.76 -7.00
C SER A 134 -3.47 -7.20 -8.24
N ILE A 135 -4.13 -7.22 -9.40
CA ILE A 135 -3.62 -6.66 -10.65
C ILE A 135 -3.90 -5.15 -10.70
N THR A 136 -5.16 -4.78 -10.75
CA THR A 136 -5.64 -3.43 -11.10
C THR A 136 -5.40 -2.40 -10.00
N ILE A 137 -5.33 -2.80 -8.74
CA ILE A 137 -5.04 -1.92 -7.60
C ILE A 137 -3.58 -2.07 -7.19
N HIS A 138 -3.18 -3.27 -6.76
CA HIS A 138 -1.91 -3.46 -6.06
C HIS A 138 -0.70 -3.46 -7.00
N ALA A 139 -0.71 -4.28 -8.06
CA ALA A 139 0.37 -4.27 -9.04
C ALA A 139 0.44 -2.91 -9.76
N PHE A 140 -0.70 -2.39 -10.25
CA PHE A 140 -0.76 -1.06 -10.86
C PHE A 140 -0.17 0.03 -9.95
N GLY A 141 -0.68 0.17 -8.73
CA GLY A 141 -0.28 1.22 -7.80
C GLY A 141 1.19 1.12 -7.41
N ALA A 142 1.69 -0.10 -7.15
CA ALA A 142 3.08 -0.33 -6.83
C ALA A 142 4.00 0.10 -7.98
N TYR A 143 3.82 -0.43 -9.19
CA TYR A 143 4.73 -0.14 -10.30
C TYR A 143 4.59 1.29 -10.82
N TYR A 144 3.41 1.90 -10.74
CA TYR A 144 3.24 3.33 -11.01
C TYR A 144 4.04 4.17 -10.01
N GLY A 145 3.91 3.87 -8.71
CA GLY A 145 4.62 4.55 -7.64
C GLY A 145 6.14 4.39 -7.75
N LEU A 146 6.63 3.19 -8.05
CA LEU A 146 8.07 2.92 -8.21
C LEU A 146 8.65 3.64 -9.42
N ALA A 147 7.95 3.66 -10.57
CA ALA A 147 8.42 4.39 -11.76
C ALA A 147 8.45 5.91 -11.52
N ALA A 148 7.43 6.45 -10.84
CA ALA A 148 7.42 7.84 -10.44
C ALA A 148 8.55 8.16 -9.44
N SER A 149 8.70 7.32 -8.42
CA SER A 149 9.74 7.45 -7.41
C SER A 149 11.12 7.43 -8.05
N LEU A 150 11.42 6.48 -8.94
CA LEU A 150 12.73 6.37 -9.59
C LEU A 150 13.14 7.68 -10.27
N LEU A 151 12.23 8.36 -10.96
CA LEU A 151 12.55 9.63 -11.63
C LEU A 151 12.68 10.83 -10.69
N ILE A 152 12.05 10.78 -9.53
CA ILE A 152 12.13 11.83 -8.51
C ILE A 152 13.38 11.62 -7.64
N SER A 153 13.53 10.41 -7.10
CA SER A 153 14.59 9.98 -6.19
C SER A 153 15.98 9.93 -6.84
N SER A 154 16.11 9.47 -8.09
CA SER A 154 17.42 9.42 -8.77
C SER A 154 18.07 10.79 -8.98
N ARG A 155 17.33 11.88 -8.74
CA ARG A 155 17.82 13.27 -8.80
C ARG A 155 18.21 13.83 -7.42
N GLN A 156 18.09 13.04 -6.35
CA GLN A 156 18.41 13.41 -4.98
C GLN A 156 19.51 12.49 -4.46
N SER A 157 20.72 13.02 -4.25
CA SER A 157 21.87 12.24 -3.77
C SER A 157 21.63 11.60 -2.40
N ASP A 158 20.74 12.17 -1.60
CA ASP A 158 20.52 11.84 -0.19
C ASP A 158 19.16 11.17 0.06
N TYR A 159 18.45 10.78 -1.00
CA TYR A 159 17.18 10.04 -0.89
C TYR A 159 17.40 8.57 -0.51
N THR A 160 18.63 8.07 -0.63
CA THR A 160 19.00 6.72 -0.22
C THR A 160 18.77 6.54 1.28
N GLY A 161 18.47 5.31 1.72
CA GLY A 161 18.15 4.89 3.10
C GLY A 161 19.24 5.17 4.15
N SER A 162 20.28 5.90 3.77
CA SER A 162 21.25 6.56 4.65
C SER A 162 20.69 7.82 5.33
N ASN A 163 19.53 8.35 4.92
CA ASN A 163 18.94 9.51 5.58
C ASN A 163 18.47 9.15 7.01
N PRO A 164 18.98 9.81 8.06
CA PRO A 164 18.65 9.46 9.45
C PRO A 164 17.17 9.68 9.80
N LYS A 165 16.45 10.54 9.06
CA LYS A 165 15.01 10.79 9.21
C LYS A 165 14.14 9.76 8.50
N ASN A 166 14.72 8.96 7.60
CA ASN A 166 14.04 7.82 6.98
C ASN A 166 14.08 6.59 7.91
N GLY A 167 13.56 6.75 9.12
CA GLY A 167 13.54 5.73 10.16
C GLY A 167 12.28 5.85 11.01
N SER A 168 12.07 4.88 11.90
CA SER A 168 10.96 4.88 12.84
C SER A 168 11.43 5.17 14.28
N SER A 169 10.49 5.65 15.09
CA SER A 169 10.54 5.66 16.55
C SER A 169 9.57 4.63 17.12
N TYR A 170 9.69 4.32 18.41
CA TYR A 170 8.72 3.46 19.10
C TYR A 170 7.27 3.94 18.91
N ILE A 171 7.03 5.25 19.02
CA ILE A 171 5.68 5.81 18.91
C ILE A 171 5.15 5.68 17.48
N SER A 172 5.95 6.05 16.47
CA SER A 172 5.52 5.91 15.07
C SER A 172 5.28 4.44 14.70
N ASP A 173 6.07 3.51 15.25
CA ASP A 173 5.87 2.09 15.03
C ASP A 173 4.57 1.57 15.64
N ILE A 174 4.19 2.01 16.83
CA ILE A 174 2.89 1.67 17.43
C ILE A 174 1.74 2.24 16.60
N PHE A 175 1.84 3.49 16.13
CA PHE A 175 0.83 4.07 15.24
C PHE A 175 0.70 3.34 13.91
N SER A 176 1.82 2.94 13.30
CA SER A 176 1.83 2.14 12.07
C SER A 176 1.26 0.73 12.28
N MET A 177 1.49 0.13 13.46
CA MET A 177 0.83 -1.13 13.83
C MET A 177 -0.70 -1.00 13.94
N ILE A 178 -1.24 0.13 14.41
CA ILE A 178 -2.70 0.37 14.39
C ILE A 178 -3.21 0.29 12.96
N GLY A 179 -2.55 0.99 12.02
CA GLY A 179 -2.88 0.91 10.59
C GLY A 179 -2.83 -0.52 10.04
N THR A 180 -1.80 -1.28 10.42
CA THR A 180 -1.64 -2.69 10.05
C THR A 180 -2.83 -3.54 10.52
N LEU A 181 -3.28 -3.37 11.77
CA LEU A 181 -4.38 -4.16 12.32
C LEU A 181 -5.71 -3.85 11.63
N PHE A 182 -6.00 -2.57 11.34
CA PHE A 182 -7.21 -2.19 10.60
C PHE A 182 -7.19 -2.72 9.16
N LEU A 183 -6.04 -2.68 8.49
CA LEU A 183 -5.86 -3.30 7.18
C LEU A 183 -6.13 -4.80 7.25
N TRP A 184 -5.50 -5.50 8.19
CA TRP A 184 -5.62 -6.94 8.33
C TRP A 184 -7.08 -7.36 8.61
N LEU A 185 -7.75 -6.67 9.53
CA LEU A 185 -9.12 -6.98 9.95
C LEU A 185 -10.14 -6.79 8.82
N TYR A 186 -9.99 -5.71 8.05
CA TYR A 186 -10.97 -5.31 7.02
C TYR A 186 -10.60 -5.76 5.61
N TRP A 187 -9.45 -6.37 5.39
CA TRP A 187 -9.08 -6.94 4.08
C TRP A 187 -10.10 -7.93 3.50
N PRO A 188 -10.72 -8.83 4.30
CA PRO A 188 -11.80 -9.68 3.80
C PRO A 188 -12.93 -8.86 3.17
N SER A 189 -13.28 -7.73 3.79
CA SER A 189 -14.26 -6.79 3.25
C SER A 189 -13.77 -6.11 1.97
N PHE A 190 -12.50 -5.70 1.94
CA PHE A 190 -11.88 -5.12 0.74
C PHE A 190 -11.94 -6.05 -0.47
N ASN A 191 -11.55 -7.31 -0.30
CA ASN A 191 -11.58 -8.31 -1.37
C ASN A 191 -13.00 -8.75 -1.76
N GLY A 192 -13.97 -8.62 -0.85
CA GLY A 192 -15.37 -9.02 -1.05
C GLY A 192 -16.33 -7.89 -1.45
N ALA A 193 -15.89 -6.63 -1.40
CA ALA A 193 -16.75 -5.48 -1.64
C ALA A 193 -17.43 -5.52 -3.02
N LEU A 194 -16.68 -5.86 -4.07
CA LEU A 194 -17.24 -5.94 -5.43
C LEU A 194 -18.08 -7.21 -5.65
N ALA A 195 -17.76 -8.32 -4.96
CA ALA A 195 -18.58 -9.53 -4.99
C ALA A 195 -20.01 -9.28 -4.45
N SER A 196 -20.16 -8.32 -3.53
CA SER A 196 -21.49 -7.88 -3.07
C SER A 196 -22.35 -7.29 -4.17
N VAL A 197 -21.74 -6.70 -5.20
CA VAL A 197 -22.42 -6.08 -6.34
C VAL A 197 -22.63 -7.09 -7.46
N THR A 198 -21.67 -7.98 -7.71
CA THR A 198 -21.78 -9.03 -8.75
C THR A 198 -22.97 -9.97 -8.48
N ALA A 199 -23.18 -10.35 -7.22
CA ALA A 199 -24.31 -11.18 -6.79
C ALA A 199 -25.71 -10.56 -7.08
N LEU A 200 -25.76 -9.26 -7.35
CA LEU A 200 -27.00 -8.49 -7.58
C LEU A 200 -27.40 -8.40 -9.06
N SER A 201 -26.57 -8.87 -10.00
CA SER A 201 -26.92 -8.88 -11.42
C SER A 201 -27.94 -9.99 -11.75
N GLU A 202 -28.98 -9.67 -12.54
CA GLU A 202 -29.95 -10.66 -13.03
C GLU A 202 -29.23 -11.72 -13.88
N GLY A 203 -29.03 -12.90 -13.29
CA GLY A 203 -28.20 -13.99 -13.84
C GLY A 203 -27.23 -14.58 -12.82
N ALA A 204 -26.75 -13.77 -11.86
CA ALA A 204 -25.86 -14.20 -10.78
C ALA A 204 -26.50 -15.21 -9.81
N LYS A 205 -27.82 -15.10 -9.60
CA LYS A 205 -28.59 -16.02 -8.74
C LYS A 205 -28.69 -17.45 -9.28
N ALA A 206 -28.36 -17.67 -10.57
CA ALA A 206 -28.48 -18.98 -11.21
C ALA A 206 -27.22 -19.85 -11.06
N ASP A 207 -26.06 -19.27 -10.77
CA ASP A 207 -24.80 -19.99 -10.62
C ASP A 207 -24.38 -20.12 -9.13
N PRO A 208 -24.22 -21.35 -8.60
CA PRO A 208 -23.82 -21.58 -7.21
C PRO A 208 -22.49 -20.93 -6.82
N LEU A 209 -21.55 -20.79 -7.76
CA LEU A 209 -20.26 -20.15 -7.48
C LEU A 209 -20.47 -18.64 -7.25
N THR A 210 -21.23 -17.99 -8.11
CA THR A 210 -21.56 -16.56 -8.00
C THR A 210 -22.28 -16.23 -6.68
N ALA A 211 -23.20 -17.09 -6.24
CA ALA A 211 -23.88 -16.94 -4.95
C ALA A 211 -22.94 -17.07 -3.73
N ALA A 212 -21.81 -17.78 -3.87
CA ALA A 212 -20.85 -18.02 -2.80
C ALA A 212 -19.68 -17.02 -2.77
N GLN A 213 -19.56 -16.11 -3.75
CA GLN A 213 -18.35 -15.29 -3.93
C GLN A 213 -18.00 -14.45 -2.70
N GLN A 214 -18.98 -13.84 -2.02
CA GLN A 214 -18.70 -13.06 -0.80
C GLN A 214 -18.14 -13.94 0.32
N TYR A 215 -18.72 -15.13 0.53
CA TYR A 215 -18.25 -16.09 1.51
C TYR A 215 -16.83 -16.56 1.17
N LEU A 216 -16.58 -16.89 -0.09
CA LEU A 216 -15.26 -17.29 -0.58
C LEU A 216 -14.23 -16.18 -0.39
N CYS A 217 -14.57 -14.93 -0.72
CA CYS A 217 -13.69 -13.78 -0.49
C CYS A 217 -13.28 -13.67 0.97
N VAL A 218 -14.21 -13.83 1.91
CA VAL A 218 -13.91 -13.78 3.34
C VAL A 218 -12.98 -14.91 3.75
N VAL A 219 -13.36 -16.16 3.48
CA VAL A 219 -12.62 -17.33 3.96
C VAL A 219 -11.24 -17.42 3.32
N ASN A 220 -11.14 -17.24 2.01
CA ASN A 220 -9.85 -17.26 1.30
C ASN A 220 -8.93 -16.14 1.78
N THR A 221 -9.47 -14.94 2.02
CA THR A 221 -8.67 -13.80 2.49
C THR A 221 -8.16 -14.02 3.90
N VAL A 222 -9.01 -14.45 4.83
CA VAL A 222 -8.60 -14.72 6.22
C VAL A 222 -7.53 -15.82 6.28
N LEU A 223 -7.74 -16.94 5.58
CA LEU A 223 -6.76 -18.03 5.54
C LEU A 223 -5.42 -17.57 4.96
N SER A 224 -5.45 -16.84 3.84
CA SER A 224 -4.23 -16.30 3.22
C SER A 224 -3.50 -15.32 4.16
N LEU A 225 -4.23 -14.42 4.81
CA LEU A 225 -3.64 -13.48 5.79
C LEU A 225 -3.01 -14.20 6.98
N LEU A 226 -3.70 -15.20 7.55
CA LEU A 226 -3.15 -16.00 8.66
C LEU A 226 -1.83 -16.68 8.27
N ALA A 227 -1.79 -17.31 7.09
CA ALA A 227 -0.57 -17.94 6.60
C ALA A 227 0.53 -16.93 6.28
N SER A 228 0.18 -15.74 5.76
CA SER A 228 1.12 -14.64 5.53
C SER A 228 1.76 -14.15 6.82
N CYS A 229 0.98 -14.03 7.90
CA CYS A 229 1.51 -13.74 9.23
C CYS A 229 2.55 -14.79 9.65
N VAL A 230 2.15 -16.07 9.69
CA VAL A 230 3.05 -17.15 10.12
C VAL A 230 4.33 -17.20 9.29
N ALA A 231 4.21 -17.13 7.96
CA ALA A 231 5.37 -17.14 7.06
C ALA A 231 6.27 -15.93 7.28
N THR A 232 5.71 -14.75 7.55
CA THR A 232 6.49 -13.54 7.85
C THR A 232 7.38 -13.74 9.08
N PHE A 233 6.82 -14.26 10.18
CA PHE A 233 7.60 -14.54 11.40
C PHE A 233 8.63 -15.65 11.18
N VAL A 234 8.25 -16.75 10.52
CA VAL A 234 9.16 -17.89 10.25
C VAL A 234 10.32 -17.47 9.36
N VAL A 235 10.05 -16.84 8.22
CA VAL A 235 11.11 -16.40 7.29
C VAL A 235 12.00 -15.36 7.95
N SER A 236 11.44 -14.43 8.73
CA SER A 236 12.25 -13.45 9.46
C SER A 236 13.16 -14.12 10.50
N ALA A 237 12.70 -15.15 11.20
CA ALA A 237 13.54 -15.94 12.10
C ALA A 237 14.67 -16.66 11.35
N LEU A 238 14.37 -17.26 10.19
CA LEU A 238 15.35 -17.96 9.35
C LEU A 238 16.41 -17.02 8.77
N LEU A 239 16.06 -15.77 8.44
CA LEU A 239 17.01 -14.78 7.94
C LEU A 239 18.04 -14.35 9.00
N ASN A 240 17.69 -14.43 10.29
CA ASN A 240 18.49 -13.93 11.41
C ASN A 240 19.29 -15.00 12.18
N ASN A 241 19.25 -16.29 11.79
CA ASN A 241 19.96 -17.43 12.41
C ASN A 241 19.73 -17.67 13.93
N LYS A 242 19.00 -16.82 14.66
CA LYS A 242 18.49 -17.03 16.04
C LYS A 242 17.23 -16.17 16.26
N LEU A 243 16.21 -16.73 16.94
CA LEU A 243 14.98 -16.01 17.30
C LEU A 243 15.24 -14.77 18.18
N ASP A 244 16.34 -14.79 18.94
CA ASP A 244 16.70 -13.80 19.95
C ASP A 244 17.28 -12.49 19.38
N ILE A 245 17.48 -12.40 18.06
CA ILE A 245 18.00 -11.18 17.43
C ILE A 245 17.31 -10.93 16.10
N MET A 246 15.99 -10.65 16.15
CA MET A 246 15.28 -9.92 15.09
C MET A 246 16.00 -8.59 14.72
N GLN A 247 16.88 -8.12 15.61
CA GLN A 247 17.67 -6.90 15.51
C GLN A 247 19.02 -7.04 14.77
N ALA A 248 19.51 -8.25 14.43
CA ALA A 248 20.90 -8.43 13.94
C ALA A 248 21.06 -8.24 12.42
N ARG A 249 20.06 -8.63 11.61
CA ARG A 249 20.12 -8.53 10.14
C ARG A 249 19.00 -7.69 9.54
N LEU A 250 17.82 -7.66 10.16
CA LEU A 250 16.74 -6.72 9.84
C LEU A 250 16.85 -5.42 10.65
N GLY A 251 17.60 -5.40 11.77
CA GLY A 251 17.84 -4.19 12.54
C GLY A 251 16.55 -3.53 13.03
N ARG A 252 16.51 -2.20 12.96
CA ARG A 252 15.32 -1.37 13.24
C ARG A 252 14.14 -1.64 12.27
N HIS A 253 14.34 -2.38 11.16
CA HIS A 253 13.32 -2.64 10.15
C HIS A 253 12.47 -3.90 10.42
N TRP A 254 12.77 -4.68 11.47
CA TRP A 254 11.95 -5.85 11.82
C TRP A 254 10.46 -5.49 12.00
N VAL A 255 10.18 -4.40 12.72
CA VAL A 255 8.80 -3.96 12.95
C VAL A 255 8.14 -3.52 11.64
N VAL A 256 8.87 -2.90 10.72
CA VAL A 256 8.38 -2.57 9.36
C VAL A 256 8.02 -3.83 8.58
N VAL A 257 8.80 -4.90 8.69
CA VAL A 257 8.48 -6.19 8.06
C VAL A 257 7.17 -6.74 8.63
N VAL A 258 6.97 -6.70 9.95
CA VAL A 258 5.71 -7.15 10.57
C VAL A 258 4.53 -6.28 10.14
N GLN A 259 4.69 -4.95 10.13
CA GLN A 259 3.64 -4.01 9.71
C GLN A 259 3.17 -4.26 8.27
N ASN A 260 4.07 -4.70 7.39
CA ASN A 260 3.78 -4.81 5.96
C ASN A 260 3.64 -6.25 5.48
N ALA A 261 4.64 -7.11 5.66
CA ALA A 261 4.66 -8.46 5.06
C ALA A 261 3.53 -9.38 5.60
N THR A 262 3.03 -9.13 6.81
CA THR A 262 1.86 -9.86 7.34
C THR A 262 0.59 -9.64 6.52
N LEU A 263 0.52 -8.53 5.79
CA LEU A 263 -0.61 -8.13 4.94
C LEU A 263 -0.53 -8.69 3.51
N ALA A 264 0.64 -9.20 3.09
CA ALA A 264 0.90 -9.64 1.72
C ALA A 264 -0.06 -10.74 1.24
N GLY A 265 -0.53 -11.61 2.13
CA GLY A 265 -1.54 -12.62 1.82
C GLY A 265 -2.88 -12.04 1.36
N GLY A 266 -3.29 -10.89 1.90
CA GLY A 266 -4.51 -10.19 1.48
C GLY A 266 -4.41 -9.67 0.06
N VAL A 267 -3.24 -9.10 -0.30
CA VAL A 267 -2.91 -8.70 -1.67
C VAL A 267 -2.87 -9.90 -2.61
N ALA A 268 -2.15 -10.96 -2.26
CA ALA A 268 -1.88 -12.08 -3.16
C ALA A 268 -3.10 -12.97 -3.43
N VAL A 269 -4.09 -13.01 -2.53
CA VAL A 269 -5.32 -13.76 -2.79
C VAL A 269 -6.37 -12.93 -3.53
N GLY A 270 -6.23 -11.60 -3.58
CA GLY A 270 -7.24 -10.66 -4.08
C GLY A 270 -7.87 -11.05 -5.40
N SER A 271 -7.09 -11.31 -6.46
CA SER A 271 -7.65 -11.68 -7.77
C SER A 271 -8.48 -12.96 -7.72
N ALA A 272 -8.03 -13.94 -6.93
CA ALA A 272 -8.65 -15.26 -6.79
C ALA A 272 -9.62 -15.36 -5.60
N ALA A 273 -9.88 -14.27 -4.87
CA ALA A 273 -10.57 -14.31 -3.59
C ALA A 273 -12.00 -14.89 -3.72
N ALA A 274 -12.68 -14.57 -4.83
CA ALA A 274 -14.01 -15.09 -5.16
C ALA A 274 -14.02 -16.46 -5.86
N LEU A 275 -12.85 -17.06 -6.12
CA LEU A 275 -12.77 -18.38 -6.73
C LEU A 275 -12.84 -19.48 -5.67
N ASN A 276 -13.28 -20.66 -6.08
CA ASN A 276 -13.31 -21.85 -5.22
C ASN A 276 -11.88 -22.39 -5.06
N LEU A 277 -11.17 -21.87 -4.06
CA LEU A 277 -9.88 -22.36 -3.63
C LEU A 277 -10.08 -23.38 -2.51
N HIS A 278 -9.32 -24.48 -2.55
CA HIS A 278 -9.21 -25.34 -1.38
C HIS A 278 -8.60 -24.54 -0.21
N PRO A 279 -9.00 -24.74 1.06
CA PRO A 279 -8.42 -24.02 2.20
C PRO A 279 -6.88 -24.07 2.26
N ALA A 280 -6.30 -25.24 1.95
CA ALA A 280 -4.85 -25.40 1.83
C ALA A 280 -4.24 -24.55 0.69
N GLY A 281 -4.99 -24.32 -0.39
CA GLY A 281 -4.60 -23.42 -1.48
C GLY A 281 -4.52 -21.97 -1.00
N ALA A 282 -5.54 -21.47 -0.30
CA ALA A 282 -5.51 -20.11 0.28
C ALA A 282 -4.37 -19.94 1.28
N LEU A 283 -4.15 -20.91 2.17
CA LEU A 283 -2.99 -20.92 3.08
C LEU A 283 -1.65 -20.91 2.33
N THR A 284 -1.54 -21.66 1.24
CA THR A 284 -0.31 -21.71 0.42
C THR A 284 -0.02 -20.36 -0.23
N VAL A 285 -1.04 -19.70 -0.78
CA VAL A 285 -0.92 -18.34 -1.36
C VAL A 285 -0.41 -17.37 -0.31
N GLY A 286 -1.00 -17.39 0.87
CA GLY A 286 -0.59 -16.55 2.01
C GLY A 286 0.84 -16.79 2.45
N ALA A 287 1.24 -18.05 2.62
CA ALA A 287 2.58 -18.41 3.04
C ALA A 287 3.65 -17.98 2.01
N LEU A 288 3.37 -18.18 0.71
CA LEU A 288 4.25 -17.73 -0.37
C LEU A 288 4.35 -16.20 -0.40
N ALA A 289 3.23 -15.48 -0.25
CA ALA A 289 3.19 -14.02 -0.26
C ALA A 289 3.93 -13.40 0.93
N GLY A 290 3.68 -13.89 2.15
CA GLY A 290 4.36 -13.41 3.36
C GLY A 290 5.86 -13.68 3.32
N GLY A 291 6.25 -14.87 2.86
CA GLY A 291 7.67 -15.20 2.68
C GLY A 291 8.36 -14.35 1.60
N LEU A 292 7.71 -14.18 0.44
CA LEU A 292 8.20 -13.33 -0.65
C LEU A 292 8.34 -11.87 -0.20
N SER A 293 7.33 -11.34 0.48
CA SER A 293 7.34 -9.96 1.00
C SER A 293 8.45 -9.76 2.03
N THR A 294 8.62 -10.70 2.96
CA THR A 294 9.69 -10.68 3.97
C THR A 294 11.08 -10.70 3.34
N LEU A 295 11.30 -11.58 2.36
CA LEU A 295 12.54 -11.60 1.57
C LEU A 295 12.73 -10.31 0.77
N GLY A 296 11.63 -9.74 0.29
CA GLY A 296 11.56 -8.45 -0.40
C GLY A 296 12.17 -7.34 0.45
N PHE A 297 11.62 -7.11 1.64
CA PHE A 297 12.13 -6.13 2.59
C PHE A 297 13.56 -6.43 3.04
N GLY A 298 13.87 -7.69 3.34
CA GLY A 298 15.17 -8.06 3.92
C GLY A 298 16.33 -8.12 2.93
N ARG A 299 16.08 -8.28 1.62
CA ARG A 299 17.13 -8.45 0.60
C ARG A 299 16.89 -7.70 -0.69
N LEU A 300 15.71 -7.83 -1.28
CA LEU A 300 15.44 -7.29 -2.62
C LEU A 300 15.43 -5.76 -2.62
N MET A 301 14.75 -5.15 -1.65
CA MET A 301 14.63 -3.70 -1.54
C MET A 301 15.99 -3.01 -1.33
N PRO A 302 16.83 -3.40 -0.34
CA PRO A 302 18.18 -2.86 -0.21
C PRO A 302 19.04 -3.07 -1.46
N TRP A 303 18.88 -4.20 -2.15
CA TRP A 303 19.60 -4.47 -3.38
C TRP A 303 19.14 -3.57 -4.54
N LEU A 304 17.84 -3.37 -4.73
CA LEU A 304 17.27 -2.49 -5.76
C LEU A 304 17.74 -1.05 -5.52
N GLU A 305 17.63 -0.59 -4.28
CA GLU A 305 18.09 0.73 -3.88
C GLU A 305 19.58 0.94 -4.18
N ALA A 306 20.44 0.01 -3.74
CA ALA A 306 21.89 0.10 -3.97
C ALA A 306 22.28 0.04 -5.46
N ARG A 307 21.47 -0.60 -6.32
CA ARG A 307 21.77 -0.77 -7.74
C ARG A 307 21.20 0.32 -8.63
N THR A 308 20.02 0.86 -8.29
CA THR A 308 19.28 1.76 -9.18
C THR A 308 19.00 3.13 -8.55
N GLY A 309 19.28 3.32 -7.25
CA GLY A 309 18.88 4.51 -6.50
C GLY A 309 17.37 4.62 -6.31
N LEU A 310 16.62 3.51 -6.48
CA LEU A 310 15.17 3.49 -6.30
C LEU A 310 14.88 3.54 -4.80
N GLY A 311 14.35 4.66 -4.30
CA GLY A 311 13.82 4.65 -2.95
C GLY A 311 12.34 4.26 -2.95
N ASP A 312 12.05 3.27 -2.13
CA ASP A 312 10.73 2.70 -1.91
C ASP A 312 10.40 2.82 -0.42
N THR A 313 9.99 4.00 0.02
CA THR A 313 9.94 4.35 1.46
C THR A 313 9.14 3.37 2.31
N CYS A 314 8.04 2.85 1.79
CA CYS A 314 7.22 1.87 2.51
C CYS A 314 7.36 0.43 1.98
N GLY A 315 8.31 0.18 1.07
CA GLY A 315 8.48 -1.13 0.46
C GLY A 315 7.24 -1.60 -0.30
N VAL A 316 6.57 -0.71 -1.04
CA VAL A 316 5.35 -1.04 -1.78
C VAL A 316 5.59 -2.09 -2.86
N HIS A 317 6.83 -2.22 -3.35
CA HIS A 317 7.19 -3.35 -4.20
C HIS A 317 6.97 -4.69 -3.47
N ASN A 318 7.38 -4.76 -2.20
CA ASN A 318 7.38 -5.97 -1.40
C ASN A 318 5.99 -6.34 -0.87
N LEU A 319 5.15 -5.35 -0.57
CA LEU A 319 3.77 -5.58 -0.10
C LEU A 319 2.77 -5.66 -1.27
N HIS A 320 2.82 -4.75 -2.22
CA HIS A 320 1.80 -4.62 -3.26
C HIS A 320 2.26 -5.18 -4.62
N GLY A 321 3.47 -4.86 -5.06
CA GLY A 321 3.96 -5.22 -6.40
C GLY A 321 4.14 -6.72 -6.60
N CYS A 322 5.04 -7.33 -5.83
CA CYS A 322 5.34 -8.77 -5.89
C CYS A 322 4.12 -9.64 -5.52
N PRO A 323 3.44 -9.40 -4.38
CA PRO A 323 2.19 -10.10 -4.06
C PRO A 323 1.07 -9.86 -5.09
N GLY A 324 0.99 -8.68 -5.70
CA GLY A 324 0.02 -8.37 -6.75
C GLY A 324 0.20 -9.22 -8.00
N ILE A 325 1.45 -9.39 -8.45
CA ILE A 325 1.80 -10.32 -9.53
C ILE A 325 1.43 -11.75 -9.16
N LEU A 326 1.78 -12.19 -7.94
CA LEU A 326 1.42 -13.51 -7.45
C LEU A 326 -0.09 -13.73 -7.50
N GLY A 327 -0.91 -12.73 -7.12
CA GLY A 327 -2.36 -12.85 -7.17
C GLY A 327 -2.95 -13.03 -8.56
N GLY A 328 -2.46 -12.29 -9.55
CA GLY A 328 -2.88 -12.50 -10.94
C GLY A 328 -2.55 -13.90 -11.45
N LEU A 329 -1.37 -14.43 -11.09
CA LEU A 329 -0.97 -15.81 -11.41
C LEU A 329 -1.87 -16.85 -10.72
N VAL A 330 -2.14 -16.67 -9.42
CA VAL A 330 -2.99 -17.56 -8.63
C VAL A 330 -4.39 -17.65 -9.24
N ALA A 331 -4.98 -16.52 -9.63
CA ALA A 331 -6.29 -16.53 -10.29
C ALA A 331 -6.26 -17.29 -11.62
N GLY A 332 -5.22 -17.11 -12.44
CA GLY A 332 -5.05 -17.88 -13.68
C GLY A 332 -4.89 -19.38 -13.45
N VAL A 333 -4.13 -19.77 -12.43
CA VAL A 333 -3.92 -21.18 -12.06
C VAL A 333 -5.19 -21.80 -11.47
N ALA A 334 -5.94 -21.06 -10.65
CA ALA A 334 -7.18 -21.53 -10.05
C ALA A 334 -8.24 -21.92 -11.10
N CYS A 335 -8.21 -21.30 -12.29
CA CYS A 335 -9.10 -21.61 -13.41
C CYS A 335 -8.85 -22.99 -14.07
N PHE A 336 -7.77 -23.70 -13.74
CA PHE A 336 -7.58 -25.08 -14.20
C PHE A 336 -8.48 -26.10 -13.49
N THR A 337 -9.09 -25.73 -12.36
CA THR A 337 -9.99 -26.64 -11.62
C THR A 337 -11.39 -26.63 -12.22
N ALA A 338 -12.06 -27.78 -12.19
CA ALA A 338 -13.44 -27.90 -12.66
C ALA A 338 -14.40 -26.97 -11.89
N ALA A 339 -14.12 -26.73 -10.60
CA ALA A 339 -14.90 -25.87 -9.74
C ALA A 339 -14.88 -24.38 -10.16
N ASN A 340 -13.85 -23.96 -10.91
CA ASN A 340 -13.68 -22.57 -11.36
C ASN A 340 -13.87 -22.42 -12.88
N ALA A 341 -14.25 -23.47 -13.60
CA ALA A 341 -14.35 -23.44 -15.06
C ALA A 341 -15.35 -22.39 -15.56
N ALA A 342 -16.47 -22.20 -14.85
CA ALA A 342 -17.49 -21.20 -15.19
C ALA A 342 -17.00 -19.75 -14.98
N ALA A 343 -16.03 -19.55 -14.07
CA ALA A 343 -15.45 -18.24 -13.77
C ALA A 343 -14.28 -17.86 -14.71
N ALA A 344 -13.96 -18.70 -15.70
CA ALA A 344 -12.85 -18.50 -16.62
C ALA A 344 -13.36 -18.12 -18.03
N PRO A 345 -13.48 -16.81 -18.37
CA PRO A 345 -13.96 -16.36 -19.68
C PRO A 345 -13.25 -17.01 -20.87
N HIS A 346 -11.96 -17.27 -20.73
CA HIS A 346 -11.11 -17.88 -21.76
C HIS A 346 -10.82 -19.37 -21.50
N GLY A 347 -11.58 -20.01 -20.62
CA GLY A 347 -11.41 -21.41 -20.25
C GLY A 347 -9.97 -21.75 -19.84
N ARG A 348 -9.38 -22.79 -20.45
CA ARG A 348 -8.00 -23.22 -20.15
C ARG A 348 -6.93 -22.19 -20.53
N ALA A 349 -7.25 -21.23 -21.39
CA ALA A 349 -6.32 -20.16 -21.75
C ALA A 349 -6.30 -19.03 -20.71
N GLN A 350 -7.15 -19.07 -19.68
CA GLN A 350 -7.28 -17.96 -18.72
C GLN A 350 -5.96 -17.56 -18.06
N LEU A 351 -5.04 -18.50 -17.79
CA LEU A 351 -3.71 -18.16 -17.28
C LEU A 351 -2.93 -17.23 -18.23
N ALA A 352 -2.98 -17.48 -19.54
CA ALA A 352 -2.32 -16.63 -20.53
C ALA A 352 -2.94 -15.23 -20.56
N TRP A 353 -4.27 -15.13 -20.42
CA TRP A 353 -4.97 -13.84 -20.35
C TRP A 353 -4.71 -13.09 -19.05
N GLN A 354 -4.51 -13.78 -17.92
CA GLN A 354 -4.06 -13.17 -16.67
C GLN A 354 -2.63 -12.65 -16.77
N LEU A 355 -1.74 -13.38 -17.44
CA LEU A 355 -0.40 -12.89 -17.75
C LEU A 355 -0.43 -11.65 -18.65
N LEU A 356 -1.34 -11.62 -19.64
CA LEU A 356 -1.56 -10.45 -20.48
C LEU A 356 -2.09 -9.26 -19.65
N ALA A 357 -3.06 -9.48 -18.76
CA ALA A 357 -3.59 -8.46 -17.86
C ALA A 357 -2.49 -7.86 -16.95
N LEU A 358 -1.64 -8.71 -16.37
CA LEU A 358 -0.48 -8.29 -15.59
C LEU A 358 0.51 -7.49 -16.43
N ALA A 359 0.90 -7.99 -17.60
CA ALA A 359 1.86 -7.32 -18.47
C ALA A 359 1.34 -5.94 -18.95
N ALA A 360 0.07 -5.88 -19.35
CA ALA A 360 -0.59 -4.64 -19.73
C ALA A 360 -0.65 -3.66 -18.56
N THR A 361 -1.06 -4.12 -17.38
CA THR A 361 -1.15 -3.30 -16.17
C THR A 361 0.20 -2.74 -15.75
N VAL A 362 1.23 -3.59 -15.68
CA VAL A 362 2.59 -3.16 -15.34
C VAL A 362 3.12 -2.19 -16.40
N GLY A 363 2.87 -2.45 -17.69
CA GLY A 363 3.27 -1.54 -18.78
C GLY A 363 2.63 -0.16 -18.67
N VAL A 364 1.31 -0.10 -18.48
CA VAL A 364 0.57 1.16 -18.28
C VAL A 364 1.05 1.87 -17.01
N ALA A 365 1.23 1.13 -15.92
CA ALA A 365 1.69 1.66 -14.64
C ALA A 365 3.10 2.27 -14.74
N LEU A 366 4.06 1.56 -15.32
CA LEU A 366 5.44 2.04 -15.50
C LEU A 366 5.48 3.27 -16.40
N ALA A 367 4.76 3.25 -17.55
CA ALA A 367 4.72 4.38 -18.47
C ALA A 367 4.05 5.61 -17.84
N GLY A 368 2.91 5.42 -17.18
CA GLY A 368 2.17 6.47 -16.48
C GLY A 368 2.94 7.04 -15.31
N GLY A 369 3.53 6.19 -14.48
CA GLY A 369 4.36 6.57 -13.33
C GLY A 369 5.60 7.34 -13.77
N ALA A 370 6.27 6.89 -14.84
CA ALA A 370 7.40 7.62 -15.42
C ALA A 370 6.98 8.99 -15.98
N ALA A 371 5.86 9.06 -16.72
CA ALA A 371 5.35 10.33 -17.22
C ALA A 371 4.99 11.30 -16.08
N ALA A 372 4.37 10.79 -15.00
CA ALA A 372 4.02 11.57 -13.83
C ALA A 372 5.26 12.02 -13.05
N GLY A 373 6.23 11.13 -12.78
CA GLY A 373 7.49 11.47 -12.13
C GLY A 373 8.29 12.50 -12.93
N TRP A 374 8.31 12.36 -14.27
CA TRP A 374 8.89 13.36 -15.16
C TRP A 374 8.14 14.70 -15.07
N ALA A 375 6.82 14.70 -15.16
CA ALA A 375 6.00 15.90 -15.08
C ALA A 375 6.20 16.62 -13.74
N VAL A 376 6.19 15.90 -12.62
CA VAL A 376 6.46 16.45 -11.28
C VAL A 376 7.87 17.04 -11.21
N SER A 377 8.87 16.35 -11.78
CA SER A 377 10.25 16.86 -11.82
C SER A 377 10.42 18.15 -12.64
N ARG A 378 9.51 18.42 -13.58
CA ARG A 378 9.56 19.60 -14.49
C ARG A 378 8.61 20.72 -14.11
N ALA A 379 7.42 20.39 -13.61
CA ALA A 379 6.33 21.33 -13.36
C ALA A 379 6.47 22.09 -12.03
N ASN A 380 7.68 22.18 -11.49
CA ASN A 380 8.00 22.72 -10.17
C ASN A 380 7.85 24.26 -10.15
N PRO A 381 6.84 24.83 -9.47
CA PRO A 381 6.68 26.28 -9.38
C PRO A 381 7.70 26.95 -8.43
N TYR A 382 8.54 26.20 -7.71
CA TYR A 382 9.48 26.75 -6.72
C TYR A 382 10.93 26.21 -6.81
N ALA A 383 11.32 25.49 -7.86
CA ALA A 383 12.69 24.99 -8.04
C ALA A 383 13.32 24.32 -6.80
N GLN A 384 12.50 23.70 -5.93
CA GLN A 384 12.99 22.96 -4.77
C GLN A 384 13.04 21.47 -5.12
N LEU A 385 14.25 20.96 -5.36
CA LEU A 385 14.60 19.73 -4.68
C LEU A 385 14.56 20.10 -3.20
N ILE A 386 13.69 19.43 -2.43
CA ILE A 386 13.89 19.44 -0.98
C ILE A 386 15.29 18.89 -0.80
N ASP A 387 16.16 19.73 -0.24
CA ASP A 387 17.52 19.31 0.07
C ASP A 387 17.45 18.04 0.91
N GLY A 388 18.38 17.11 0.69
CA GLY A 388 18.41 15.81 1.33
C GLY A 388 18.17 15.87 2.84
N ALA A 389 18.79 16.87 3.47
CA ALA A 389 18.68 17.14 4.90
C ALA A 389 17.25 17.39 5.42
N HIS A 390 16.32 17.79 4.55
CA HIS A 390 14.94 18.11 4.92
C HIS A 390 13.91 17.11 4.36
N LEU A 391 14.37 16.03 3.72
CA LEU A 391 13.47 14.92 3.40
C LEU A 391 12.95 14.28 4.70
N PHE A 392 11.73 13.75 4.64
CA PHE A 392 11.06 13.08 5.76
C PHE A 392 10.79 13.99 6.99
N ASP A 393 10.75 15.31 6.79
CA ASP A 393 10.55 16.30 7.86
C ASP A 393 9.22 17.04 7.70
N ASP A 394 8.30 16.83 8.66
CA ASP A 394 6.99 17.49 8.66
C ASP A 394 7.08 19.00 8.95
N GLY A 395 8.15 19.48 9.59
CA GLY A 395 8.38 20.90 9.91
C GLY A 395 8.55 21.81 8.69
N LEU A 396 8.81 21.24 7.52
CA LEU A 396 8.77 21.98 6.24
C LEU A 396 7.36 22.42 5.86
N ILE A 397 6.35 21.61 6.19
CA ILE A 397 4.98 21.74 5.66
C ILE A 397 4.03 22.28 6.73
N TRP A 398 4.19 21.84 7.98
CA TRP A 398 3.22 22.04 9.05
C TRP A 398 3.67 23.10 10.06
N LEU A 399 2.74 23.97 10.44
CA LEU A 399 2.97 24.94 11.51
C LEU A 399 2.97 24.24 12.88
N GLY A 400 3.88 24.65 13.77
CA GLY A 400 3.98 24.09 15.12
C GLY A 400 4.75 22.77 15.20
N VAL A 401 5.42 22.38 14.12
CA VAL A 401 6.41 21.29 14.08
C VAL A 401 7.77 21.93 13.80
N ASP A 402 8.71 21.74 14.72
CA ASP A 402 10.07 22.26 14.54
C ASP A 402 10.80 21.46 13.46
N LEU A 403 11.55 22.15 12.60
CA LEU A 403 12.45 21.51 11.64
C LEU A 403 13.54 20.75 12.42
N GLU A 404 13.68 19.46 12.16
CA GLU A 404 14.74 18.67 12.77
C GLU A 404 16.08 19.06 12.13
N LEU A 405 16.91 19.82 12.85
CA LEU A 405 18.26 20.14 12.39
C LEU A 405 19.10 18.86 12.38
N SER A 406 19.73 18.54 11.24
CA SER A 406 20.60 17.36 11.14
C SER A 406 21.77 17.49 12.13
N THR A 407 21.95 16.50 13.00
CA THR A 407 22.95 16.45 14.07
C THR A 407 24.40 16.28 13.61
N GLN A 408 24.82 16.95 12.53
CA GLN A 408 26.26 17.11 12.23
C GLN A 408 26.93 18.23 13.04
N ASP A 409 26.19 18.95 13.87
CA ASP A 409 26.71 20.10 14.64
C ASP A 409 26.74 19.87 16.17
N HIS A 410 27.16 18.68 16.60
CA HIS A 410 27.47 18.40 18.02
C HIS A 410 28.81 19.03 18.47
N SER A 411 29.09 20.28 18.08
CA SER A 411 30.17 21.08 18.65
C SER A 411 29.67 22.16 19.63
N VAL A 412 28.36 22.35 19.79
CA VAL A 412 27.83 23.34 20.73
C VAL A 412 26.67 22.73 21.52
N VAL A 413 26.74 22.92 22.84
CA VAL A 413 25.85 22.45 23.92
C VAL A 413 26.21 21.07 24.50
N GLY A 414 26.93 21.14 25.61
CA GLY A 414 27.30 20.00 26.44
C GLY A 414 26.08 19.27 27.00
N VAL A 415 25.82 18.09 26.45
CA VAL A 415 25.06 17.02 27.08
C VAL A 415 26.05 15.86 27.29
N PRO A 416 26.16 15.27 28.50
CA PRO A 416 27.17 14.24 28.75
C PRO A 416 26.94 13.03 27.85
N SER A 417 27.96 12.68 27.07
CA SER A 417 28.02 11.45 26.30
C SER A 417 28.05 10.25 27.24
N VAL A 418 26.99 9.44 27.27
CA VAL A 418 27.06 8.10 27.86
C VAL A 418 27.59 7.16 26.79
N HIS A 419 28.91 7.20 26.59
CA HIS A 419 29.65 6.04 26.09
C HIS A 419 30.16 5.28 27.30
N GLY A 420 29.54 4.13 27.56
CA GLY A 420 30.03 3.12 28.48
C GLY A 420 29.38 1.81 28.09
N GLY A 421 30.13 0.97 27.36
CA GLY A 421 29.84 -0.45 27.39
C GLY A 421 29.96 -0.94 28.83
N ASP A 422 29.00 -1.74 29.28
CA ASP A 422 29.29 -3.01 29.93
C ASP A 422 27.98 -3.71 30.36
N ALA A 423 27.94 -5.00 30.03
CA ALA A 423 27.28 -6.11 30.70
C ALA A 423 25.85 -5.94 31.28
N TYR A 424 24.91 -6.65 30.65
CA TYR A 424 23.74 -7.20 31.35
C TYR A 424 24.19 -8.07 32.55
N PRO A 425 23.71 -7.86 33.79
CA PRO A 425 23.96 -8.80 34.87
C PRO A 425 22.93 -9.93 34.83
N SER A 426 23.43 -11.14 34.63
CA SER A 426 22.71 -12.38 34.88
C SER A 426 22.45 -12.56 36.38
N HIS A 427 21.19 -12.78 36.75
CA HIS A 427 20.84 -13.38 38.05
C HIS A 427 21.39 -14.81 38.13
N LEU A 428 22.15 -15.12 39.19
CA LEU A 428 21.88 -16.20 40.16
C LEU A 428 23.08 -16.47 41.09
N ALA A 429 22.72 -16.78 42.35
CA ALA A 429 23.46 -17.51 43.38
C ALA A 429 24.48 -16.76 44.26
N GLY A 430 24.04 -16.47 45.51
CA GLY A 430 24.58 -17.24 46.64
C GLY A 430 25.43 -16.52 47.68
N LYS A 431 24.80 -16.35 48.86
CA LYS A 431 25.37 -16.43 50.22
C LYS A 431 26.35 -15.35 50.70
N GLY A 432 25.85 -14.57 51.68
CA GLY A 432 26.44 -14.62 53.02
C GLY A 432 27.12 -13.34 53.53
N GLY A 433 26.46 -12.68 54.49
CA GLY A 433 27.12 -12.28 55.73
C GLY A 433 27.47 -10.80 55.94
N LYS A 434 26.68 -10.20 56.85
CA LYS A 434 27.09 -9.32 57.96
C LYS A 434 27.47 -7.85 57.69
N ASP A 435 26.57 -7.01 58.20
CA ASP A 435 26.75 -6.00 59.26
C ASP A 435 27.53 -4.69 58.99
N VAL A 436 26.93 -3.63 59.57
CA VAL A 436 27.49 -2.35 60.06
C VAL A 436 27.68 -1.25 59.01
N ASP A 437 27.40 0.04 59.20
CA ASP A 437 26.54 0.90 60.05
C ASP A 437 26.88 2.34 59.59
N ASP A 438 25.93 3.26 59.80
CA ASP A 438 26.09 4.68 60.11
C ASP A 438 26.60 5.74 59.08
N ARG A 439 25.69 6.70 58.82
CA ARG A 439 25.79 8.20 58.80
C ARG A 439 26.75 8.84 57.76
N VAL A 440 26.40 9.86 56.98
CA VAL A 440 25.57 11.09 57.15
C VAL A 440 24.95 11.45 55.81
#